data_AF-A0A9F5IXH2-F1
#
_entry.id   AF-A0A9F5IXH2-F1
#
_cell.length_a   1.000
_cell.length_b   1.000
_cell.length_c   1.000
_cell.angle_alpha   90.00
_cell.angle_beta   90.00
_cell.angle_gamma   90.00
#
_symmetry.space_group_name_H-M   'P 1'
#
loop_
_entity.id
_entity.type
_entity.pdbx_description
1 polymer ?
#
loop_
_entity_poly.entity_id
_entity_poly.type
_entity_poly.pdbx_seq_one_letter_code
_entity_poly.pdbx_strand_id
1 'polypeptide(L)'
;MDILGKAWTFSALLVFCGFSLLLSGNAETAFDLILINSLPTVADSETSLICIASRWCSLDSIKIGRDYDALMSQNRNPLAVAEDKTRRIAKKVIWQREKSGESIGAYFCEGKFKDNMKMIYTMKMQRTGTLCYYKQ
;
A
#
# COMPACT_ATOMS: atom_id res chain seq x y z
N MET A 1 -26.89 -35.72 -41.98
CA MET A 1 -25.89 -34.64 -41.74
C MET A 1 -26.56 -33.33 -41.29
N ASP A 2 -27.64 -33.45 -40.50
CA ASP A 2 -27.70 -33.11 -39.07
C ASP A 2 -27.40 -31.67 -38.66
N ILE A 3 -28.25 -30.76 -39.17
CA ILE A 3 -28.50 -29.44 -38.58
C ILE A 3 -28.90 -29.57 -37.09
N LEU A 4 -29.60 -30.66 -36.74
CA LEU A 4 -29.88 -31.01 -35.35
C LEU A 4 -28.58 -31.22 -34.55
N GLY A 5 -27.64 -32.03 -35.01
CA GLY A 5 -26.40 -32.30 -34.28
C GLY A 5 -25.61 -31.02 -33.92
N LYS A 6 -25.59 -30.04 -34.83
CA LYS A 6 -25.00 -28.72 -34.56
C LYS A 6 -25.73 -27.97 -33.45
N ALA A 7 -27.06 -27.89 -33.48
CA ALA A 7 -27.84 -27.17 -32.48
C ALA A 7 -27.61 -27.71 -31.05
N TRP A 8 -27.51 -29.04 -30.91
CA TRP A 8 -27.22 -29.68 -29.63
C TRP A 8 -25.79 -29.38 -29.13
N THR A 9 -24.80 -29.33 -30.04
CA THR A 9 -23.43 -28.93 -29.66
C THR A 9 -23.34 -27.47 -29.23
N PHE A 10 -24.06 -26.55 -29.89
CA PHE A 10 -24.13 -25.14 -29.48
C PHE A 10 -24.79 -24.98 -28.11
N SER A 11 -25.86 -25.72 -27.86
CA SER A 11 -26.56 -25.71 -26.58
C SER A 11 -25.66 -26.23 -25.45
N ALA A 12 -24.95 -27.33 -25.67
CA ALA A 12 -23.99 -27.88 -24.72
C ALA A 12 -22.83 -26.89 -24.42
N LEU A 13 -22.33 -26.19 -25.45
CA LEU A 13 -21.27 -25.19 -25.30
C LEU A 13 -21.73 -23.98 -24.46
N LEU A 14 -22.96 -23.52 -24.69
CA LEU A 14 -23.56 -22.41 -23.92
C LEU A 14 -23.78 -22.80 -22.46
N VAL A 15 -24.26 -24.02 -22.20
CA VAL A 15 -24.43 -24.54 -20.85
C VAL A 15 -23.08 -24.66 -20.15
N PHE A 16 -22.06 -25.18 -20.83
CA PHE A 16 -20.71 -25.30 -20.28
C PHE A 16 -20.07 -23.93 -19.98
N CYS A 17 -20.20 -22.96 -20.88
CA CYS A 17 -19.77 -21.58 -20.63
C CYS A 17 -20.51 -20.94 -19.46
N GLY A 18 -21.84 -21.11 -19.40
CA GLY A 18 -22.66 -20.59 -18.29
C GLY A 18 -22.27 -21.19 -16.94
N PHE A 19 -22.04 -22.50 -16.89
CA PHE A 19 -21.57 -23.19 -15.68
C PHE A 19 -20.16 -22.74 -15.27
N SER A 20 -19.29 -22.51 -16.24
CA SER A 20 -17.92 -22.00 -15.99
C SER A 20 -17.93 -20.59 -15.40
N LEU A 21 -18.86 -19.73 -15.83
CA LEU A 21 -19.04 -18.38 -15.27
C LEU A 21 -19.64 -18.42 -13.85
N LEU A 22 -20.50 -19.38 -13.55
CA LEU A 22 -21.04 -19.59 -12.19
C LEU A 22 -19.99 -20.14 -11.21
N LEU A 23 -19.04 -20.94 -11.71
CA LEU A 23 -17.90 -21.46 -10.94
C LEU A 23 -16.69 -20.53 -10.92
N SER A 24 -16.68 -19.48 -11.76
CA SER A 24 -15.67 -18.43 -11.72
C SER A 24 -15.86 -17.63 -10.44
N GLY A 25 -15.22 -18.09 -9.36
CA GLY A 25 -15.22 -17.43 -8.07
C GLY A 25 -14.92 -15.93 -8.17
N ASN A 26 -15.46 -15.17 -7.22
CA ASN A 26 -15.20 -13.74 -7.08
C ASN A 26 -13.70 -13.50 -7.20
N ALA A 27 -13.28 -12.75 -8.23
CA ALA A 27 -11.93 -12.25 -8.28
C ALA A 27 -11.70 -11.44 -6.99
N GLU A 28 -10.93 -11.99 -6.05
CA GLU A 28 -10.48 -11.24 -4.89
C GLU A 28 -9.80 -10.00 -5.43
N THR A 29 -10.36 -8.85 -5.08
CA THR A 29 -9.87 -7.57 -5.56
C THR A 29 -8.60 -7.26 -4.80
N ALA A 30 -7.49 -7.79 -5.32
CA ALA A 30 -6.16 -7.50 -4.86
C ALA A 30 -5.76 -6.12 -5.40
N PHE A 31 -5.40 -5.21 -4.50
CA PHE A 31 -4.76 -3.94 -4.86
C PHE A 31 -3.31 -3.98 -4.41
N ASP A 32 -2.39 -3.41 -5.20
CA ASP A 32 -1.02 -3.25 -4.74
C ASP A 32 -0.87 -1.96 -3.94
N LEU A 33 -0.08 -2.04 -2.87
CA LEU A 33 0.31 -0.92 -2.03
C LEU A 33 1.83 -0.90 -1.98
N ILE A 34 2.43 0.27 -2.13
CA ILE A 34 3.89 0.47 -2.12
C ILE A 34 4.20 1.66 -1.21
N LEU A 35 5.09 1.47 -0.25
CA LEU A 35 5.63 2.54 0.58
C LEU A 35 7.08 2.82 0.20
N ILE A 36 7.35 4.02 -0.31
CA ILE A 36 8.69 4.51 -0.60
C ILE A 36 9.17 5.33 0.59
N ASN A 37 10.25 4.85 1.24
CA ASN A 37 10.95 5.57 2.28
C ASN A 37 12.22 6.22 1.70
N SER A 38 12.12 7.49 1.32
CA SER A 38 13.27 8.24 0.82
C SER A 38 14.21 8.54 1.97
N LEU A 39 15.48 8.14 1.88
CA LEU A 39 16.51 8.35 2.92
C LEU A 39 16.05 7.86 4.31
N PRO A 40 15.99 6.53 4.55
CA PRO A 40 15.61 5.98 5.85
C PRO A 40 16.60 6.33 6.97
N THR A 41 17.87 6.57 6.63
CA THR A 41 18.87 7.14 7.54
C THR A 41 18.86 8.66 7.41
N VAL A 42 18.30 9.32 8.41
CA VAL A 42 18.10 10.77 8.47
C VAL A 42 19.42 11.45 8.84
N ALA A 43 19.76 12.47 8.05
CA ALA A 43 20.87 13.41 8.27
C ALA A 43 20.36 14.81 7.90
N ASP A 44 21.25 15.75 7.60
CA ASP A 44 20.89 17.13 7.24
C ASP A 44 20.43 17.24 5.76
N SER A 45 19.39 16.50 5.40
CA SER A 45 18.80 16.50 4.06
C SER A 45 17.28 16.33 4.11
N GLU A 46 16.58 16.88 3.12
CA GLU A 46 15.14 16.63 2.95
C GLU A 46 14.87 15.12 2.85
N THR A 47 13.80 14.66 3.50
CA THR A 47 13.40 13.26 3.50
C THR A 47 11.88 13.14 3.38
N SER A 48 11.40 11.99 2.91
CA SER A 48 9.97 11.79 2.67
C SER A 48 9.51 10.36 2.85
N LEU A 49 8.20 10.22 3.00
CA LEU A 49 7.46 8.97 2.83
C LEU A 49 6.43 9.19 1.73
N ILE A 50 6.34 8.25 0.79
CA ILE A 50 5.35 8.28 -0.28
C ILE A 50 4.65 6.92 -0.29
N CYS A 51 3.34 6.93 -0.10
CA CYS A 51 2.54 5.73 -0.23
C CYS A 51 1.72 5.78 -1.52
N ILE A 52 1.86 4.72 -2.31
CA ILE A 52 1.31 4.60 -3.65
C ILE A 52 0.41 3.38 -3.68
N ALA A 53 -0.77 3.52 -4.27
CA ALA A 53 -1.62 2.38 -4.55
C ALA A 53 -1.80 2.18 -6.06
N SER A 54 -2.00 0.93 -6.48
CA SER A 54 -2.21 0.57 -7.89
C SER A 54 -3.51 1.17 -8.44
N ARG A 55 -3.52 1.45 -9.75
CA ARG A 55 -4.63 2.12 -10.46
C ARG A 55 -5.90 1.27 -10.65
N TRP A 56 -5.84 -0.03 -10.35
CA TRP A 56 -6.81 -0.99 -10.86
C TRP A 56 -8.06 -1.07 -9.99
N CYS A 57 -8.03 -0.43 -8.80
CA CYS A 57 -9.12 -0.38 -7.85
C CYS A 57 -9.30 1.04 -7.31
N SER A 58 -10.55 1.50 -7.19
CA SER A 58 -10.90 2.75 -6.50
C SER A 58 -10.75 2.55 -4.99
N LEU A 59 -9.58 2.83 -4.41
CA LEU A 59 -9.38 2.73 -2.96
C LEU A 59 -10.35 3.64 -2.21
N ASP A 60 -10.83 3.14 -1.07
CA ASP A 60 -11.63 3.92 -0.13
C ASP A 60 -10.75 4.96 0.57
N SER A 61 -9.53 4.58 0.94
CA SER A 61 -8.57 5.50 1.55
C SER A 61 -7.12 5.02 1.46
N ILE A 62 -6.20 5.99 1.46
CA ILE A 62 -4.77 5.81 1.74
C ILE A 62 -4.41 6.69 2.94
N LYS A 63 -3.72 6.11 3.93
CA LYS A 63 -3.25 6.84 5.11
C LYS A 63 -1.76 6.60 5.33
N ILE A 64 -1.08 7.63 5.79
CA ILE A 64 0.29 7.55 6.30
C ILE A 64 0.22 8.00 7.76
N GLY A 65 0.74 7.16 8.66
CA GLY A 65 0.68 7.41 10.09
C GLY A 65 1.99 7.06 10.80
N ARG A 66 2.08 7.50 12.06
CA ARG A 66 3.13 7.06 12.99
C ARG A 66 2.67 5.76 13.64
N ASP A 67 3.56 4.80 13.74
CA ASP A 67 3.30 3.52 14.40
C ASP A 67 3.71 3.63 15.88
N TYR A 68 2.77 4.11 16.70
CA TYR A 68 2.99 4.27 18.13
C TYR A 68 3.13 2.93 18.85
N ASP A 69 2.53 1.86 18.31
CA ASP A 69 2.62 0.51 18.87
C ASP A 69 4.06 -0.02 18.79
N ALA A 70 4.75 0.26 17.68
CA ALA A 70 6.16 -0.06 17.53
C ALA A 70 7.11 0.89 18.30
N LEU A 71 6.74 2.17 18.48
CA LEU A 71 7.58 3.16 19.16
C LEU A 71 6.77 4.18 19.98
N MET A 72 6.47 3.82 21.23
CA MET A 72 5.63 4.62 22.14
C MET A 72 6.17 6.03 22.45
N SER A 73 7.50 6.20 22.44
CA SER A 73 8.16 7.47 22.76
C SER A 73 8.22 8.45 21.57
N GLN A 74 7.64 8.11 20.43
CA GLN A 74 7.70 8.93 19.22
C GLN A 74 6.90 10.24 19.38
N ASN A 75 7.36 11.29 18.68
CA ASN A 75 6.68 12.58 18.61
C ASN A 75 5.21 12.41 18.15
N ARG A 76 4.27 13.00 18.90
CA ARG A 76 2.82 12.94 18.64
C ARG A 76 2.31 14.02 17.67
N ASN A 77 3.19 14.87 17.15
CA ASN A 77 2.81 15.90 16.19
C ASN A 77 2.18 15.26 14.94
N PRO A 78 1.04 15.80 14.47
CA PRO A 78 0.36 15.28 13.30
C PRO A 78 1.25 15.40 12.06
N LEU A 79 1.15 14.42 11.16
CA LEU A 79 1.88 14.42 9.91
C LEU A 79 1.20 15.36 8.91
N ALA A 80 1.99 16.20 8.24
CA ALA A 80 1.52 17.00 7.10
C ALA A 80 1.41 16.10 5.86
N VAL A 81 0.34 15.28 5.81
CA VAL A 81 0.07 14.37 4.69
C VAL A 81 -0.61 15.14 3.54
N ALA A 82 -0.01 15.09 2.36
CA ALA A 82 -0.54 15.73 1.14
C ALA A 82 -0.73 14.71 0.01
N GLU A 83 -1.53 15.06 -0.99
CA GLU A 83 -1.59 14.30 -2.24
C GLU A 83 -0.28 14.44 -3.04
N ASP A 84 0.19 13.35 -3.61
CA ASP A 84 1.30 13.37 -4.56
C ASP A 84 0.79 13.50 -5.99
N LYS A 85 0.73 14.74 -6.50
CA LYS A 85 0.27 15.05 -7.86
C LYS A 85 1.10 14.40 -8.98
N THR A 86 2.31 13.91 -8.68
CA THR A 86 3.16 13.26 -9.69
C THR A 86 2.74 11.81 -9.97
N ARG A 87 1.97 11.21 -9.06
CA ARG A 87 1.47 9.84 -9.15
C ARG A 87 -0.06 9.88 -9.08
N ARG A 88 -0.75 8.88 -9.66
CA ARG A 88 -2.22 8.95 -9.75
C ARG A 88 -2.92 8.83 -8.40
N ILE A 89 -2.61 7.78 -7.63
CA ILE A 89 -3.24 7.52 -6.33
C ILE A 89 -2.09 7.36 -5.32
N ALA A 90 -1.70 8.48 -4.71
CA ALA A 90 -0.58 8.48 -3.79
C ALA A 90 -0.66 9.64 -2.78
N LYS A 91 -0.28 9.34 -1.54
CA LYS A 91 -0.11 10.31 -0.46
C LYS A 91 1.37 10.45 -0.15
N LYS A 92 1.79 11.63 0.30
CA LYS A 92 3.17 11.88 0.72
C LYS A 92 3.27 12.72 1.97
N VAL A 93 4.36 12.52 2.70
CA VAL A 93 4.82 13.38 3.80
C VAL A 93 6.24 13.80 3.47
N ILE A 94 6.52 15.10 3.56
CA ILE A 94 7.85 15.66 3.30
C ILE A 94 8.32 16.37 4.57
N TRP A 95 9.51 16.02 5.02
CA TRP A 95 10.24 16.75 6.05
C TRP A 95 11.35 17.55 5.38
N GLN A 96 11.23 18.87 5.45
CA GLN A 96 12.27 19.79 5.01
C GLN A 96 13.56 19.57 5.78
N ARG A 97 14.69 19.96 5.18
CA ARG A 97 16.03 19.75 5.73
C ARG A 97 16.13 20.15 7.20
N GLU A 98 15.59 21.33 7.56
CA GLU A 98 15.68 21.89 8.91
C GLU A 98 14.88 21.09 9.95
N LYS A 99 13.86 20.35 9.49
CA LYS A 99 12.96 19.54 10.34
C LYS A 99 13.12 18.04 10.11
N SER A 100 14.16 17.64 9.39
CA SER A 100 14.42 16.24 9.05
C SER A 100 14.56 15.37 10.30
N GLY A 101 15.12 15.88 11.40
CA GLY A 101 15.21 15.18 12.70
C GLY A 101 13.85 14.78 13.30
N GLU A 102 12.77 15.53 13.04
CA GLU A 102 11.41 15.19 13.50
C GLU A 102 10.80 13.99 12.77
N SER A 103 11.48 13.52 11.71
CA SER A 103 11.09 12.33 10.94
C SER A 103 11.58 11.03 11.55
N ILE A 104 12.38 11.06 12.62
CA ILE A 104 12.84 9.82 13.28
C ILE A 104 11.65 9.10 13.94
N GLY A 105 11.58 7.79 13.73
CA GLY A 105 10.63 6.88 14.38
C GLY A 105 10.02 5.85 13.44
N ALA A 106 8.91 5.23 13.88
CA ALA A 106 8.21 4.19 13.16
C ALA A 106 6.97 4.74 12.44
N TYR A 107 6.64 4.17 11.29
CA TYR A 107 5.58 4.64 10.42
C TYR A 107 4.88 3.48 9.72
N PHE A 108 3.64 3.71 9.31
CA PHE A 108 2.91 2.81 8.45
C PHE A 108 2.28 3.56 7.26
N CYS A 109 2.07 2.83 6.17
CA CYS A 109 1.06 3.16 5.19
C CYS A 109 -0.06 2.11 5.20
N GLU A 110 -1.29 2.59 5.30
CA GLU A 110 -2.51 1.81 5.17
C GLU A 110 -3.18 2.13 3.83
N GLY A 111 -3.52 1.10 3.06
CA GLY A 111 -4.45 1.17 1.95
C GLY A 111 -5.69 0.33 2.28
N LYS A 112 -6.87 0.88 2.05
CA LYS A 112 -8.15 0.19 2.24
C LYS A 112 -8.97 0.17 0.95
N PHE A 113 -9.49 -1.01 0.60
CA PHE A 113 -10.42 -1.22 -0.49
C PHE A 113 -11.50 -2.20 -0.06
N LYS A 114 -12.74 -1.72 0.10
CA LYS A 114 -13.84 -2.50 0.69
C LYS A 114 -13.42 -3.09 2.04
N ASP A 115 -13.49 -4.41 2.17
CA ASP A 115 -13.11 -5.15 3.38
C ASP A 115 -11.63 -5.57 3.38
N ASN A 116 -10.89 -5.32 2.29
CA ASN A 116 -9.48 -5.63 2.18
C ASN A 116 -8.62 -4.45 2.65
N MET A 117 -7.72 -4.71 3.59
CA MET A 117 -6.77 -3.75 4.12
C MET A 117 -5.35 -4.29 3.96
N LYS A 118 -4.43 -3.43 3.49
CA LYS A 118 -3.00 -3.72 3.44
C LYS A 118 -2.25 -2.64 4.23
N MET A 119 -1.29 -3.09 5.03
CA MET A 119 -0.43 -2.23 5.82
C MET A 119 1.03 -2.51 5.52
N ILE A 120 1.83 -1.46 5.32
CA ILE A 120 3.27 -1.56 5.13
C ILE A 120 3.94 -0.67 6.16
N TYR A 121 4.87 -1.25 6.92
CA TYR A 121 5.57 -0.56 7.99
C TYR A 121 6.98 -0.17 7.55
N THR A 122 7.49 0.92 8.11
CA THR A 122 8.87 1.36 7.89
C THR A 122 9.38 2.18 9.08
N MET A 123 10.69 2.39 9.11
CA MET A 123 11.35 3.20 10.13
C MET A 123 12.24 4.25 9.49
N LYS A 124 12.39 5.37 10.18
CA LYS A 124 13.41 6.37 9.93
C LYS A 124 14.27 6.49 11.18
N MET A 125 15.59 6.44 10.98
CA MET A 125 16.56 6.42 12.06
C MET A 125 17.65 7.46 11.81
N GLN A 126 18.27 7.94 12.89
CA GLN A 126 19.39 8.85 12.77
C GLN A 126 20.57 8.13 12.07
N ARG A 127 21.20 8.77 11.08
CA ARG A 127 22.35 8.19 10.36
C ARG A 127 23.52 7.87 11.30
N THR A 128 23.71 8.69 12.33
CA THR A 128 24.76 8.52 13.36
C THR A 128 24.27 7.77 14.60
N GLY A 129 23.12 7.10 14.52
CA GLY A 129 22.60 6.30 15.63
C GLY A 129 23.55 5.16 16.00
N THR A 130 23.71 4.91 17.31
CA THR A 130 24.47 3.76 17.80
C THR A 130 23.57 2.52 17.78
N LEU A 131 24.01 1.46 17.11
CA LEU A 131 23.32 0.16 17.14
C LEU A 131 23.78 -0.63 18.36
N CYS A 132 22.85 -0.93 19.25
CA CYS A 132 23.10 -1.86 20.36
C CYS A 132 22.98 -3.29 19.83
N TYR A 133 24.09 -4.00 19.80
CA TYR A 133 24.09 -5.44 19.53
C TYR A 133 24.01 -6.18 20.86
N TYR A 134 22.96 -6.98 21.05
CA TYR A 134 22.97 -7.99 22.11
C TYR A 134 23.90 -9.12 21.64
N LYS A 135 24.99 -9.35 22.38
CA LYS A 135 25.72 -10.61 22.25
C LYS A 135 24.78 -11.72 22.70
N GLN A 136 24.36 -12.56 21.76
CA GLN A 136 23.75 -13.86 22.06
C GLN A 136 24.79 -14.77 22.71
#